data_AF-A0A6C0CAM2-F1
#
_entry.id   AF-A0A6C0CAM2-F1
#
_cell.length_a   1.000
_cell.length_b   1.000
_cell.length_c   1.000
_cell.angle_alpha   90.00
_cell.angle_beta   90.00
_cell.angle_gamma   90.00
#
_symmetry.space_group_name_H-M   'P 1'
#
loop_
_entity.id
_entity.type
_entity.pdbx_description
1 polymer ?
#
loop_
_entity_poly.entity_id
_entity_poly.type
_entity_poly.pdbx_seq_one_letter_code
_entity_poly.pdbx_strand_id
1 'polypeptide(L)' 'MNSLIKRNELDPVAVLRTISAPKDVSTRKLTAPRHVHPSFYGSICPLETPDGPRIGMVRNMPKMTSKL' A
#
# COMPACT_ATOMS: atom_id res chain seq x y z
N MET A 1 -14.96 -7.71 -2.89
CA MET A 1 -14.75 -7.74 -4.35
C MET A 1 -14.19 -6.39 -4.75
N ASN A 2 -12.96 -6.34 -5.23
CA ASN A 2 -12.27 -5.09 -5.61
C ASN A 2 -12.93 -4.52 -6.86
N SER A 3 -13.89 -3.61 -6.69
CA SER A 3 -14.39 -2.83 -7.82
C SER A 3 -13.24 -1.98 -8.36
N LEU A 4 -12.96 -2.11 -9.66
CA LEU A 4 -11.96 -1.28 -10.33
C LEU A 4 -12.46 0.16 -10.33
N ILE A 5 -11.79 1.02 -9.55
CA ILE A 5 -12.06 2.45 -9.54
C ILE A 5 -11.53 3.03 -10.85
N LYS A 6 -12.41 3.63 -11.67
CA LYS A 6 -12.06 4.33 -12.91
C LYS A 6 -12.63 5.75 -12.87
N ARG A 7 -12.00 6.65 -12.12
CA ARG A 7 -12.34 8.09 -12.17
C ARG A 7 -11.35 8.86 -13.04
N ASN A 8 -10.12 8.38 -13.15
CA ASN A 8 -9.08 8.90 -14.02
C ASN A 8 -8.24 7.75 -14.61
N GLU A 9 -7.45 8.03 -15.64
CA GLU A 9 -6.55 7.06 -16.32
C GLU A 9 -5.53 6.43 -15.38
N LEU A 10 -5.14 7.14 -14.30
CA LEU A 10 -4.15 6.67 -13.34
C LEU A 10 -4.72 5.77 -12.24
N ASP A 11 -6.04 5.80 -12.03
CA ASP A 11 -6.72 4.99 -11.00
C ASP A 11 -6.64 3.48 -11.26
N PRO A 12 -6.91 2.95 -12.47
CA PRO A 12 -6.82 1.50 -12.70
C PRO A 12 -5.40 1.00 -12.46
N VAL A 13 -4.39 1.78 -12.86
CA VAL A 13 -2.97 1.46 -12.61
C VAL A 13 -2.68 1.47 -11.10
N ALA A 14 -3.26 2.40 -10.34
CA ALA A 14 -3.15 2.47 -8.88
C ALA A 14 -3.72 1.24 -8.17
N VAL A 15 -4.90 0.80 -8.57
CA VAL A 15 -5.53 -0.39 -7.96
C VAL A 15 -4.70 -1.65 -8.24
N LEU A 16 -4.18 -1.81 -9.45
CA LEU A 16 -3.37 -2.97 -9.83
C LEU A 16 -2.03 -3.04 -9.09
N ARG A 17 -1.41 -1.89 -8.80
CA ARG A 17 -0.14 -1.83 -8.06
C ARG A 17 -0.31 -1.83 -6.54
N THR A 18 -1.52 -2.04 -6.03
CA THR A 18 -1.82 -2.05 -4.60
C THR A 18 -1.46 -3.39 -3.97
N ILE A 19 -0.66 -3.35 -2.90
CA ILE A 19 -0.33 -4.48 -2.05
C ILE A 19 -0.98 -4.32 -0.67
N SER A 20 -1.49 -5.42 -0.12
CA SER A 20 -2.07 -5.45 1.23
C SER A 20 -1.26 -6.35 2.14
N ALA A 21 -0.91 -5.84 3.32
CA ALA A 21 -0.33 -6.65 4.39
C ALA A 21 -1.31 -7.76 4.83
N PRO A 22 -0.79 -8.91 5.31
CA PRO A 22 -1.63 -9.97 5.87
C PRO A 22 -2.50 -9.40 7.01
N LYS A 23 -3.79 -9.75 6.98
CA LYS A 23 -4.82 -9.18 7.84
C LYS A 23 -5.19 -10.18 8.93
N ASP A 24 -4.44 -10.21 10.03
CA ASP A 24 -4.89 -10.90 11.24
C ASP A 24 -5.86 -10.03 12.04
N VAL A 25 -6.79 -10.65 12.76
CA VAL A 25 -7.81 -9.94 13.56
C VAL A 25 -7.18 -9.12 14.69
N SER A 26 -6.01 -9.53 15.18
CA SER A 26 -5.21 -8.82 16.19
C SER A 26 -4.48 -7.59 15.64
N THR A 27 -4.19 -7.56 14.33
CA THR A 27 -3.39 -6.50 13.69
C THR A 27 -4.06 -5.13 13.64
N ARG A 28 -5.38 -5.03 13.89
CA ARG A 28 -6.08 -3.73 13.89
C ARG A 28 -5.52 -2.76 14.94
N LYS A 29 -5.01 -3.25 16.07
CA LYS A 29 -4.43 -2.43 17.14
C LYS A 29 -2.90 -2.31 17.09
N LEU A 30 -2.23 -3.03 16.18
CA LEU A 30 -0.77 -3.05 16.09
C LEU A 30 -0.26 -1.83 15.31
N THR A 31 0.50 -0.95 15.98
CA THR A 31 1.02 0.31 15.39
C THR A 31 2.34 0.10 14.64
N ALA A 32 3.20 -0.80 15.11
CA ALA A 32 4.51 -1.08 14.51
C ALA A 32 4.50 -1.36 12.99
N PRO A 33 3.64 -2.26 12.44
CA PRO A 33 3.62 -2.53 11.00
C PRO A 33 3.10 -1.38 10.14
N ARG A 34 2.48 -0.36 10.76
CA ARG A 34 1.98 0.83 10.05
C ARG A 34 3.06 1.87 9.81
N HIS A 35 4.14 1.84 10.60
CA HIS A 35 5.27 2.75 10.40
C HIS A 35 6.03 2.43 9.11
N VAL A 36 6.76 3.42 8.59
CA VAL A 36 7.64 3.24 7.44
C VAL A 36 8.96 2.65 7.96
N HIS A 37 9.31 1.45 7.49
CA HIS A 37 10.60 0.82 7.76
C HIS A 37 11.61 1.19 6.66
N PRO A 38 12.90 1.41 6.97
CA PRO A 38 13.92 1.76 5.97
C PRO A 38 14.03 0.77 4.80
N SER A 39 13.78 -0.52 5.03
CA SER A 39 13.78 -1.55 3.96
C SER A 39 12.70 -1.34 2.88
N PHE A 40 11.75 -0.44 3.09
CA PHE A 40 10.75 -0.09 2.09
C PHE A 40 11.30 0.78 0.96
N TYR A 41 12.46 1.39 1.15
CA TYR A 41 13.11 2.21 0.13
C TYR A 41 13.29 1.42 -1.17
N GLY A 42 12.76 1.95 -2.28
CA GLY A 42 12.80 1.32 -3.61
C GLY A 42 11.85 0.15 -3.84
N SER A 43 11.19 -0.40 -2.80
CA SER A 43 10.25 -1.53 -2.94
C SER A 43 8.79 -1.16 -2.70
N ILE A 44 8.50 -0.15 -1.86
CA ILE A 44 7.14 0.27 -1.50
C ILE A 44 7.07 1.80 -1.48
N CYS A 45 6.00 2.38 -2.04
CA CYS A 45 5.75 3.82 -2.00
C CYS A 45 5.29 4.24 -0.58
N PRO A 46 5.98 5.18 0.10
CA PRO A 46 5.60 5.63 1.43
C PRO A 46 4.42 6.63 1.42
N LEU A 47 4.19 7.32 0.29
CA LEU A 47 3.20 8.40 0.17
C LEU A 47 1.80 7.87 -0.19
N GLU A 48 1.74 6.80 -0.97
CA GLU A 48 0.48 6.25 -1.47
C GLU A 48 -0.05 5.18 -0.52
N THR A 49 -0.68 5.64 0.56
CA THR A 49 -1.46 4.80 1.47
C THR A 49 -2.83 5.40 1.70
N PRO A 50 -3.91 4.60 1.77
CA PRO A 50 -5.23 5.13 2.02
C PRO A 50 -5.34 5.61 3.47
N ASP A 51 -5.96 6.77 3.65
CA ASP A 51 -6.25 7.31 4.97
C ASP A 51 -7.24 6.44 5.76
N GLY A 52 -7.16 6.54 7.09
CA GLY A 52 -8.07 5.85 8.01
C GLY A 52 -7.55 4.50 8.53
N PRO A 53 -8.42 3.54 8.85
CA PRO A 53 -8.04 2.32 9.60
C PRO A 53 -7.01 1.41 8.89
N ARG A 54 -6.87 1.58 7.59
CA ARG A 54 -5.97 0.83 6.70
C ARG A 54 -4.64 1.53 6.47
N ILE A 55 -4.38 2.67 7.11
CA ILE A 55 -3.13 3.41 6.97
C ILE A 55 -1.94 2.49 7.30
N GLY A 56 -0.92 2.52 6.44
CA GLY A 56 0.26 1.67 6.53
C GLY A 56 0.05 0.17 6.27
N MET A 57 -1.19 -0.33 6.17
CA MET A 57 -1.49 -1.74 5.84
C MET A 57 -1.74 -1.97 4.36
N VAL A 58 -2.24 -0.97 3.65
CA VAL A 58 -2.36 -1.02 2.20
C VAL A 58 -1.45 0.05 1.63
N ARG A 59 -0.58 -0.38 0.71
CA ARG A 59 0.46 0.46 0.12
C ARG A 59 0.54 0.16 -1.37
N ASN A 60 1.17 1.03 -2.13
CA ASN A 60 1.39 0.82 -3.56
C ASN A 60 2.87 0.52 -3.85
N MET A 61 3.12 -0.25 -4.91
CA MET A 61 4.48 -0.38 -5.45
C MET A 61 4.95 0.97 -6.03
N PRO A 62 6.26 1.29 -5.92
CA PRO A 62 6.81 2.51 -6.49
C PRO A 62 6.83 2.44 -8.02
N LYS A 63 6.87 3.61 -8.67
CA LYS A 63 6.87 3.72 -10.14
C LYS A 63 8.17 3.22 -10.77
N MET A 64 9.27 3.27 -10.02
CA MET A 64 10.57 2.73 -10.40
C MET A 64 10.95 1.66 -9.38
N THR A 65 10.74 0.40 -9.74
CA THR A 65 11.20 -0.76 -8.98
C THR A 65 12.40 -1.36 -9.69
N SER A 66 13.62 -0.97 -9.32
CA SER A 66 14.84 -1.70 -9.69
C SER A 66 15.45 -2.29 -8.43
N LYS A 67 15.13 -3.55 -8.15
CA LYS A 67 15.98 -4.38 -7.30
C LYS A 67 17.16 -4.81 -8.18
N LEU A 68 18.37 -4.42 -7.78
CA LEU A 68 19.60 -5.07 -8.24
C LEU A 68 19.58 -6.54 -7.81
#